data_AF-A0A1G5SGR9-F1
#
_entry.id   AF-A0A1G5SGR9-F1
#
_cell.length_a   1.000
_cell.length_b   1.000
_cell.length_c   1.000
_cell.angle_alpha   90.00
_cell.angle_beta   90.00
_cell.angle_gamma   90.00
#
_symmetry.space_group_name_H-M   'P 1'
#
loop_
_entity.id
_entity.type
_entity.pdbx_description
1 polymer ?
#
loop_
_entity_poly.entity_id
_entity_poly.type
_entity_poly.pdbx_seq_one_letter_code
_entity_poly.pdbx_strand_id
1 'polypeptide(L)'
;MADRRARSLLATACSNNLELIDKRGAQMDTKTLIDSAMELDPAERFELIDELLHSLDRPDPELDRVWIEEAERRLAAYRTGRMQGIPASDVVGEL
;
A
#
# COMPACT_ATOMS: atom_id res chain seq x y z
N MET A 1 60.35 11.53 38.03
CA MET A 1 60.04 11.18 36.64
C MET A 1 59.79 9.67 36.59
N ALA A 2 58.52 9.27 36.55
CA ALA A 2 58.10 7.90 36.31
C ALA A 2 56.80 7.98 35.53
N ASP A 3 56.85 7.43 34.32
CA ASP A 3 55.91 7.59 33.22
C ASP A 3 54.51 7.08 33.59
N ARG A 4 53.53 7.99 33.57
CA ARG A 4 52.10 7.69 33.70
C ARG A 4 51.56 7.32 32.33
N ARG A 5 51.63 6.04 31.95
CA ARG A 5 50.77 5.50 30.89
C ARG A 5 50.14 4.20 31.34
N ALA A 6 49.11 4.37 32.15
CA ALA A 6 48.17 3.32 32.50
C ALA A 6 47.47 2.80 31.24
N ARG A 7 47.64 1.50 31.01
CA ARG A 7 46.61 0.53 30.60
C ARG A 7 45.48 1.10 29.73
N SER A 8 45.62 0.94 28.41
CA SER A 8 44.51 1.00 27.46
C SER A 8 43.60 -0.23 27.69
N LEU A 9 42.46 0.01 28.32
CA LEU A 9 41.29 -0.87 28.32
C LEU A 9 40.09 -0.03 27.89
N LEU A 10 39.19 -0.68 27.14
CA LEU A 10 37.87 -0.25 26.67
C LEU A 10 37.80 0.41 25.28
N ALA A 11 37.47 -0.47 24.32
CA ALA A 11 36.51 -0.25 23.24
C ALA A 11 35.82 1.11 23.31
N THR A 12 36.28 2.04 22.50
CA THR A 12 35.55 3.29 22.26
C THR A 12 35.52 3.53 20.77
N ALA A 13 34.28 3.53 20.28
CA ALA A 13 33.84 4.00 18.98
C ALA A 13 34.43 3.26 17.78
N CYS A 14 33.59 2.41 17.18
CA CYS A 14 33.50 2.32 15.73
C CYS A 14 33.37 3.75 15.16
N SER A 15 34.49 4.43 14.99
CA SER A 15 34.59 5.62 14.18
C SER A 15 34.54 5.15 12.74
N ASN A 16 33.32 5.08 12.21
CA ASN A 16 33.01 5.48 10.85
C ASN A 16 31.49 5.59 10.72
N ASN A 17 31.04 6.83 10.91
CA ASN A 17 29.83 7.44 10.40
C ASN A 17 28.52 6.67 10.57
N LEU A 18 28.05 6.67 11.82
CA LEU A 18 26.63 6.89 12.08
C LEU A 18 26.30 8.37 11.81
N GLU A 19 26.27 8.78 10.54
CA GLU A 19 25.63 10.04 10.14
C GLU A 19 24.17 9.75 9.81
N LEU A 20 23.32 10.20 10.73
CA LEU A 20 21.91 10.56 10.57
C LEU A 20 21.33 10.25 9.18
N ILE A 21 20.73 9.07 9.02
CA ILE A 21 19.71 8.88 8.00
C ILE A 21 18.53 9.74 8.45
N ASP A 22 18.48 10.96 7.91
CA ASP A 22 17.31 11.80 7.86
C ASP A 22 16.10 10.91 7.54
N LYS A 23 15.20 10.72 8.51
CA LYS A 23 13.98 9.92 8.37
C LYS A 23 12.95 10.57 7.43
N ARG A 24 13.40 11.45 6.53
CA ARG A 24 12.70 12.10 5.41
C ARG A 24 13.52 12.13 4.10
N GLY A 25 14.66 11.45 4.01
CA GLY A 25 15.52 11.44 2.82
C GLY A 25 15.21 10.30 1.86
N ALA A 26 14.75 10.68 0.66
CA ALA A 26 14.35 9.86 -0.51
C ALA A 26 12.92 9.28 -0.46
N GLN A 27 11.92 10.15 -0.52
CA GLN A 27 10.68 9.76 -1.18
C GLN A 27 10.99 9.56 -2.67
N MET A 28 11.07 8.31 -3.13
CA MET A 28 11.11 8.02 -4.57
C MET A 28 9.78 8.42 -5.18
N ASP A 29 9.82 9.15 -6.29
CA ASP A 29 8.60 9.43 -7.04
C ASP A 29 8.06 8.15 -7.69
N THR A 30 6.76 8.15 -8.03
CA THR A 30 6.10 6.98 -8.60
C THR A 30 6.76 6.50 -9.88
N LYS A 31 7.30 7.42 -10.68
CA LYS A 31 7.99 7.07 -11.93
C LYS A 31 9.27 6.28 -11.65
N THR A 32 10.07 6.70 -10.70
CA THR A 32 11.30 6.02 -10.29
C THR A 32 11.02 4.63 -9.71
N LEU A 33 9.92 4.47 -8.97
CA LEU A 33 9.47 3.17 -8.47
C LEU A 33 9.03 2.24 -9.61
N ILE A 34 8.29 2.76 -10.59
CA ILE A 34 7.88 1.99 -11.78
C ILE A 34 9.12 1.56 -12.57
N ASP A 35 10.03 2.49 -12.84
CA ASP A 35 11.26 2.21 -13.59
C ASP A 35 12.08 1.12 -12.87
N SER A 36 12.18 1.16 -11.54
CA SER A 36 12.85 0.12 -10.74
C SER A 36 12.12 -1.22 -10.77
N ALA A 37 10.78 -1.22 -10.72
CA ALA A 37 9.97 -2.44 -10.80
C ALA A 37 10.07 -3.11 -12.17
N MET A 38 10.34 -2.36 -13.25
CA MET A 38 10.50 -2.92 -14.60
C MET A 38 11.83 -3.66 -14.78
N GLU A 39 12.83 -3.40 -13.95
CA GLU A 39 14.12 -4.12 -13.96
C GLU A 39 14.04 -5.49 -13.26
N LEU A 40 12.98 -5.76 -12.50
CA LEU A 40 12.74 -7.06 -11.87
C LEU A 40 12.38 -8.13 -12.91
N ASP A 41 12.73 -9.38 -12.58
CA ASP A 41 12.32 -10.50 -13.42
C ASP A 41 10.79 -10.68 -13.42
N PRO A 42 10.20 -11.41 -14.38
CA PRO A 42 8.76 -11.57 -14.45
C PRO A 42 8.10 -12.16 -13.21
N ALA A 43 8.79 -12.99 -12.43
CA ALA A 43 8.23 -13.62 -11.23
C ALA A 43 8.24 -12.65 -10.05
N GLU A 44 9.34 -11.94 -9.82
CA GLU A 44 9.47 -10.91 -8.79
C GLU A 44 8.49 -9.74 -9.02
N ARG A 45 8.28 -9.34 -10.28
CA ARG A 45 7.22 -8.36 -10.60
C ARG A 45 5.83 -8.86 -10.25
N PHE A 46 5.56 -10.14 -10.45
CA PHE A 46 4.27 -10.72 -10.11
C PHE A 46 4.04 -10.70 -8.59
N GLU A 47 5.05 -11.09 -7.82
CA GLU A 47 5.03 -10.99 -6.35
C GLU A 47 4.79 -9.54 -5.89
N LEU A 48 5.49 -8.57 -6.49
CA LEU A 48 5.29 -7.14 -6.19
C LEU A 48 3.86 -6.68 -6.50
N ILE A 49 3.30 -7.08 -7.65
CA ILE A 49 1.92 -6.74 -8.03
C ILE A 49 0.94 -7.33 -7.02
N ASP A 50 1.14 -8.58 -6.60
CA ASP A 50 0.27 -9.26 -5.66
C ASP A 50 0.22 -8.51 -4.31
N GLU A 51 1.38 -8.16 -3.75
CA GLU A 51 1.46 -7.37 -2.52
C GLU A 51 0.84 -5.97 -2.66
N LEU A 52 1.04 -5.32 -3.80
CA LEU A 52 0.40 -4.03 -4.08
C LEU A 52 -1.12 -4.14 -4.15
N LEU A 53 -1.66 -5.18 -4.80
CA LEU A 53 -3.09 -5.43 -4.86
C LEU A 53 -3.66 -5.72 -3.47
N HIS A 54 -3.01 -6.58 -2.69
CA HIS A 54 -3.40 -6.83 -1.30
C HIS A 54 -3.37 -5.56 -0.43
N SER A 55 -2.45 -4.62 -0.71
CA SER A 55 -2.39 -3.36 0.02
C SER A 55 -3.60 -2.44 -0.25
N LEU A 56 -4.23 -2.59 -1.43
CA LEU A 56 -5.42 -1.85 -1.85
C LEU A 56 -6.71 -2.51 -1.39
N ASP A 57 -6.72 -3.83 -1.19
CA ASP A 57 -7.86 -4.62 -0.73
C ASP A 57 -8.05 -4.52 0.80
N ARG A 58 -8.19 -3.30 1.30
CA ARG A 58 -8.45 -3.05 2.73
C ARG A 58 -9.94 -2.78 2.94
N PRO A 59 -10.64 -3.61 3.74
CA PRO A 59 -12.04 -3.35 4.03
C PRO A 59 -12.16 -2.03 4.79
N ASP A 60 -13.07 -1.18 4.32
CA ASP A 60 -13.45 0.07 4.97
C ASP A 60 -14.90 -0.05 5.47
N PRO A 61 -15.10 -0.28 6.78
CA PRO A 61 -16.43 -0.47 7.34
C PRO A 61 -17.38 0.71 7.12
N GLU A 62 -16.86 1.93 6.97
CA GLU A 62 -17.68 3.10 6.70
C GLU A 62 -18.14 3.14 5.25
N LEU A 63 -17.28 2.74 4.31
CA LEU A 63 -17.66 2.56 2.91
C LEU A 63 -18.70 1.45 2.77
N ASP A 64 -18.51 0.33 3.46
CA ASP A 64 -19.47 -0.79 3.50
C ASP A 64 -20.83 -0.32 4.01
N ARG A 65 -20.86 0.47 5.09
CA ARG A 65 -22.10 1.05 5.64
C ARG A 65 -22.82 1.91 4.60
N VAL A 66 -22.10 2.82 3.94
CA VAL A 66 -22.68 3.72 2.92
C VAL A 66 -23.21 2.93 1.72
N TRP A 67 -22.50 1.87 1.31
CA TRP A 67 -22.94 0.99 0.23
C TRP A 67 -24.19 0.20 0.59
N ILE A 68 -24.29 -0.34 1.81
CA ILE A 68 -25.49 -1.02 2.30
C ILE A 68 -26.69 -0.06 2.27
N GLU A 69 -26.54 1.14 2.81
CA GLU A 69 -27.61 2.15 2.84
C GLU A 69 -28.10 2.53 1.44
N GLU A 70 -27.18 2.69 0.48
CA GLU A 70 -27.53 2.94 -0.92
C GLU A 70 -28.21 1.73 -1.57
N ALA A 71 -27.70 0.52 -1.36
CA ALA A 71 -28.29 -0.69 -1.93
C ALA A 71 -29.73 -0.89 -1.46
N GLU A 72 -29.99 -0.74 -0.15
CA GLU A 72 -31.32 -0.81 0.44
C GLU A 72 -32.25 0.28 -0.12
N ARG A 73 -31.75 1.52 -0.22
CA ARG A 73 -32.51 2.64 -0.78
C ARG A 73 -32.92 2.38 -2.24
N ARG A 74 -31.99 1.94 -3.09
CA ARG A 74 -32.27 1.62 -4.51
C ARG A 74 -33.25 0.46 -4.63
N LEU A 75 -33.09 -0.59 -3.83
CA LEU A 75 -33.99 -1.74 -3.82
C LEU A 75 -35.41 -1.35 -3.41
N ALA A 76 -35.56 -0.50 -2.38
CA ALA A 76 -36.85 0.00 -1.95
C ALA A 76 -37.51 0.87 -3.04
N ALA A 77 -36.74 1.74 -3.71
CA ALA A 77 -37.24 2.56 -4.81
C ALA A 77 -37.74 1.70 -5.98
N TYR A 78 -36.99 0.65 -6.34
CA TYR A 78 -37.38 -0.31 -7.37
C TYR A 78 -38.68 -1.05 -7.00
N ARG A 79 -38.74 -1.64 -5.80
CA ARG A 79 -39.92 -2.38 -5.30
C ARG A 79 -41.18 -1.52 -5.21
N THR A 80 -41.03 -0.22 -4.97
CA THR A 80 -42.14 0.74 -4.90
C THR A 80 -42.48 1.39 -6.24
N GLY A 81 -41.82 0.98 -7.33
CA GLY A 81 -42.04 1.54 -8.67
C GLY A 81 -41.51 2.97 -8.86
N ARG A 82 -40.75 3.50 -7.89
CA ARG A 82 -40.10 4.83 -7.98
C ARG A 82 -38.81 4.82 -8.80
N MET A 83 -38.31 3.63 -9.14
CA MET A 83 -37.13 3.43 -9.99
C MET A 83 -37.41 2.25 -10.94
N GLN A 84 -37.10 2.41 -12.22
CA GLN A 84 -37.15 1.32 -13.20
C GLN A 84 -35.80 0.62 -13.31
N GLY A 85 -35.84 -0.71 -13.36
CA GLY A 85 -34.66 -1.52 -13.68
C GLY A 85 -34.49 -1.67 -15.18
N ILE A 86 -33.29 -2.08 -15.59
CA ILE A 86 -32.98 -2.49 -16.96
C ILE A 86 -33.08 -4.02 -17.02
N PRO A 87 -33.71 -4.61 -18.03
CA PRO A 87 -33.71 -6.06 -18.21
C PRO A 87 -32.28 -6.62 -18.24
N ALA A 88 -32.06 -7.75 -17.58
CA ALA A 88 -30.72 -8.34 -17.48
C ALA A 88 -30.13 -8.67 -18.87
N SER A 89 -30.96 -9.15 -19.81
CA SER A 89 -30.60 -9.41 -21.21
C SER A 89 -29.92 -8.22 -21.88
N ASP A 90 -30.34 -7.01 -21.53
CA ASP A 90 -29.86 -5.77 -22.15
C ASP A 90 -28.53 -5.29 -21.53
N VAL A 91 -28.11 -5.89 -20.41
CA VAL A 91 -26.88 -5.56 -19.68
C VAL A 91 -25.82 -6.65 -19.83
N VAL A 92 -26.18 -7.91 -19.61
CA VAL A 92 -25.25 -9.05 -19.64
C VAL A 92 -25.21 -9.78 -20.99
N GLY A 93 -26.18 -9.53 -21.87
CA GLY A 93 -26.36 -10.27 -23.12
C GLY A 93 -27.14 -11.57 -22.93
N GLU A 94 -27.28 -12.37 -24.00
CA GLU A 94 -27.78 -13.74 -23.91
C GLU A 94 -26.72 -14.62 -23.23
N LEU A 95 -27.13 -15.38 -22.21
CA LEU A 95 -26.30 -16.37 -21.51
C LEU A 95 -26.24 -17.69 -22.27
#